data_AF-A0A7X5I9E4-F1
#
_entry.id   AF-A0A7X5I9E4-F1
#
_cell.length_a   1.000
_cell.length_b   1.000
_cell.length_c   1.000
_cell.angle_alpha   90.00
_cell.angle_beta   90.00
_cell.angle_gamma   90.00
#
_symmetry.space_group_name_H-M   'P 1'
#
loop_
_entity.id
_entity.type
_entity.pdbx_description
1 polymer ?
#
loop_
_entity_poly.entity_id
_entity_poly.type
_entity_poly.pdbx_seq_one_letter_code
_entity_poly.pdbx_strand_id
1 'polypeptide(L)' 'MYEILKKRYQRNFVTTEQLLKYVALGKITQQQYEQIIKSQK' A
#
# COMPACT_ATOMS: atom_id res chain seq x y z
N MET A 1 6.31 8.14 -0.15
CA MET A 1 5.14 7.49 -0.79
C MET A 1 4.59 6.35 0.07
N TYR A 2 5.43 5.37 0.43
CA TYR A 2 5.08 4.24 1.30
C TYR A 2 4.30 4.62 2.58
N GLU A 3 4.86 5.49 3.42
CA GLU A 3 4.22 5.93 4.67
C GLU A 3 2.83 6.57 4.47
N ILE A 4 2.64 7.28 3.36
CA ILE A 4 1.37 7.92 3.01
C ILE A 4 0.34 6.85 2.64
N LEU A 5 0.73 5.88 1.82
CA LEU A 5 -0.12 4.76 1.42
C LEU A 5 -0.48 3.87 2.62
N LYS A 6 0.47 3.64 3.54
CA LYS A 6 0.22 2.93 4.79
C LYS A 6 -0.87 3.62 5.63
N LYS A 7 -0.74 4.92 5.89
CA LYS A 7 -1.74 5.70 6.64
C LYS A 7 -3.09 5.76 5.92
N ARG A 8 -3.10 5.87 4.59
CA ARG A 8 -4.33 5.88 3.78
C ARG A 8 -5.03 4.52 3.78
N TYR A 9 -4.27 3.44 3.67
CA TYR A 9 -4.77 2.07 3.74
C TYR A 9 -5.39 1.78 5.12
N GLN A 10 -4.71 2.15 6.21
CA GLN A 10 -5.23 2.03 7.58
C GLN A 10 -6.55 2.77 7.80
N ARG A 11 -6.77 3.86 7.07
CA ARG A 11 -7.97 4.70 7.13
C ARG A 11 -9.02 4.34 6.07
N ASN A 12 -8.86 3.21 5.37
CA ASN A 12 -9.74 2.75 4.29
C ASN A 12 -9.88 3.72 3.10
N PHE A 13 -8.92 4.64 2.90
CA PHE A 13 -8.91 5.54 1.74
C PHE A 13 -8.33 4.89 0.48
N VAL A 14 -7.59 3.80 0.64
CA VAL A 14 -6.94 3.08 -0.46
C VAL A 14 -7.19 1.59 -0.29
N THR A 15 -7.62 0.92 -1.36
CA THR A 15 -7.82 -0.54 -1.39
C THR A 15 -6.55 -1.28 -1.79
N THR A 16 -6.52 -2.59 -1.54
CA THR A 16 -5.43 -3.49 -1.99
C THR A 16 -5.20 -3.45 -3.50
N GLU A 17 -6.26 -3.37 -4.31
CA GLU A 17 -6.13 -3.20 -5.77
C GLU A 17 -5.46 -1.89 -6.16
N GLN A 18 -5.78 -0.79 -5.46
CA GLN A 18 -5.13 0.49 -5.71
C GLN A 18 -3.66 0.45 -5.30
N LEU A 19 -3.31 -0.22 -4.19
CA LEU A 19 -1.93 -0.46 -3.80
C LEU A 19 -1.14 -1.23 -4.88
N LEU A 20 -1.73 -2.27 -5.49
CA LEU A 20 -1.12 -3.01 -6.58
C LEU A 20 -0.83 -2.12 -7.80
N LYS A 21 -1.70 -1.16 -8.12
CA LYS A 21 -1.41 -0.15 -9.17
C LYS A 21 -0.18 0.69 -8.83
N TYR A 22 0.00 1.09 -7.57
CA TYR A 22 1.20 1.81 -7.14
C TYR A 22 2.47 0.96 -7.20
N VAL A 23 2.36 -0.36 -7.00
CA VAL A 23 3.47 -1.30 -7.21
C VAL A 23 3.82 -1.39 -8.70
N ALA A 24 2.83 -1.58 -9.57
CA ALA A 24 3.03 -1.65 -11.02
C ALA A 24 3.62 -0.36 -11.60
N LEU A 25 3.27 0.80 -11.01
CA LEU A 25 3.84 2.11 -11.36
C LEU A 25 5.24 2.35 -10.77
N GLY A 26 5.81 1.39 -10.03
CA GLY A 26 7.11 1.54 -9.36
C GLY A 26 7.13 2.59 -8.24
N LYS A 27 5.96 3.05 -7.76
CA LYS A 27 5.84 4.05 -6.70
C LYS A 27 6.14 3.45 -5.32
N ILE A 28 5.93 2.15 -5.17
CA ILE A 28 6.31 1.33 -4.01
C ILE A 28 6.80 -0.03 -4.49
N THR A 29 7.59 -0.72 -3.68
CA THR A 29 8.08 -2.07 -3.98
C THR A 29 7.06 -3.14 -3.57
N GLN A 30 7.21 -4.36 -4.11
CA GLN A 30 6.41 -5.53 -3.70
C GLN A 30 6.50 -5.76 -2.18
N GLN A 31 7.69 -5.64 -1.60
CA GLN A 31 7.92 -5.81 -0.16
C GLN A 31 7.18 -4.76 0.67
N GLN A 32 7.17 -3.51 0.20
CA GLN A 32 6.43 -2.43 0.85
C GLN A 32 4.92 -2.68 0.79
N TYR A 33 4.40 -3.13 -0.35
CA TYR A 33 3.00 -3.55 -0.46
C TYR A 33 2.66 -4.62 0.59
N GLU A 34 3.46 -5.70 0.68
CA GLU A 34 3.23 -6.76 1.65
C GLU A 34 3.27 -6.26 3.10
N GLN A 35 4.17 -5.33 3.43
CA GLN A 35 4.23 -4.73 4.76
C GLN A 35 2.97 -3.92 5.11
N ILE A 36 2.38 -3.20 4.13
CA ILE A 36 1.16 -2.41 4.35
C ILE A 36 -0.01 -3.35 4.67
N ILE A 37 -0.16 -4.44 3.92
CA ILE A 37 -1.27 -5.38 4.09
C ILE A 37 -1.10 -6.18 5.38
N LYS A 38 0.11 -6.65 5.69
CA LYS A 38 0.40 -7.34 6.96
C LYS A 38 0.16 -6.46 8.18
N SER A 39 0.38 -5.15 8.07
CA SER A 39 0.18 -4.21 9.19
C SER A 39 -1.29 -3.98 9.56
N GLN A 40 -2.25 -4.48 8.76
CA GLN A 40 -3.68 -4.29 9.01
C GLN A 40 -4.42 -5.58 9.34
N LYS A 41 -3.70 -6.71 9.36
CA LYS A 41 -4.20 -8.03 9.78
C LYS A 41 -3.98 -8.21 11.28
#